data_AF-A0A8T5EC24-F1
#
_entry.id   AF-A0A8T5EC24-F1
#
_cell.length_a   1.000
_cell.length_b   1.000
_cell.length_c   1.000
_cell.angle_alpha   90.00
_cell.angle_beta   90.00
_cell.angle_gamma   90.00
#
_symmetry.space_group_name_H-M   'P 1'
#
loop_
_entity.id
_entity.type
_entity.pdbx_description
1 polymer ?
#
loop_
_entity_poly.entity_id
_entity_poly.type
_entity_poly.pdbx_seq_one_letter_code
_entity_poly.pdbx_strand_id
1 'polypeptide(L)' 'GDYTAVIQKYDLMLCRRCFREVATSLGFRKNR' A
#
# COMPACT_ATOMS: atom_id res chain seq x y z
N GLY A 1 -2.44 16.21 -3.21
CA GLY A 1 -2.16 14.80 -2.87
C GLY A 1 -2.52 14.59 -1.42
N ASP A 2 -3.21 13.51 -1.07
CA ASP A 2 -3.60 13.23 0.31
C ASP A 2 -2.49 12.37 0.94
N TYR A 3 -1.44 13.04 1.43
CA TYR A 3 -0.24 12.40 2.02
C TYR A 3 -0.49 11.89 3.45
N THR A 4 -1.73 12.01 3.93
CA THR A 4 -2.14 11.70 5.30
C THR A 4 -2.06 10.21 5.63
N ALA A 5 -2.10 9.34 4.62
CA ALA A 5 -2.08 7.88 4.80
C ALA A 5 -1.01 7.20 3.92
N VAL A 6 0.25 7.53 4.14
CA VAL A 6 1.41 6.87 3.50
C VAL A 6 1.85 5.67 4.32
N ILE A 7 1.94 4.52 3.67
CA ILE A 7 2.49 3.27 4.20
C ILE A 7 4.01 3.31 3.98
N GLN A 8 4.74 3.58 5.06
CA GLN A 8 6.21 3.60 5.07
C GLN A 8 6.82 2.24 5.46
N LYS A 9 5.98 1.30 5.89
CA LYS A 9 6.42 -0.05 6.26
C LYS A 9 6.93 -0.79 5.02
N TYR A 10 7.96 -1.61 5.22
CA TYR A 10 8.62 -2.37 4.15
C TYR A 10 9.20 -1.47 3.04
N ASP A 11 9.54 -0.23 3.37
CA ASP A 11 10.10 0.77 2.45
C ASP A 11 9.22 1.07 1.22
N LEU A 12 7.90 0.84 1.33
CA LEU A 12 6.97 0.99 0.20
C LEU A 12 6.75 2.45 -0.16
N MET A 13 6.70 3.37 0.81
CA MET A 13 6.45 4.80 0.59
C MET A 13 5.19 5.10 -0.25
N LEU A 14 4.17 4.23 -0.15
CA LEU A 14 2.95 4.30 -0.96
C LEU A 14 1.77 4.84 -0.17
N CYS A 15 0.95 5.67 -0.81
CA CYS A 15 -0.34 6.07 -0.25
C CYS A 15 -1.30 4.88 -0.12
N ARG A 16 -2.26 4.90 0.81
CA ARG A 16 -3.26 3.82 0.99
C ARG A 16 -3.97 3.41 -0.30
N ARG A 17 -4.31 4.40 -1.16
CA ARG A 17 -4.98 4.14 -2.45
C ARG A 17 -4.03 3.43 -3.42
N CYS A 18 -2.83 3.99 -3.57
CA CYS A 18 -1.73 3.47 -4.36
C CYS A 18 -1.38 2.01 -3.96
N PHE A 19 -1.28 1.74 -2.65
CA PHE A 19 -0.98 0.41 -2.14
C PHE A 19 -2.04 -0.62 -2.54
N ARG A 20 -3.34 -0.27 -2.57
CA ARG A 20 -4.39 -1.22 -2.98
C ARG A 20 -4.29 -1.62 -4.45
N GLU A 21 -3.77 -0.74 -5.30
CA GLU A 21 -3.59 -1.01 -6.73
C GLU A 21 -2.46 -2.01 -6.96
N VAL A 22 -1.37 -1.90 -6.19
CA VAL A 22 -0.19 -2.76 -6.35
C VAL A 22 -0.11 -3.94 -5.37
N ALA A 23 -0.96 -3.98 -4.33
CA ALA A 23 -0.92 -4.99 -3.27
C ALA A 23 -0.94 -6.42 -3.82
N THR A 24 -1.80 -6.71 -4.80
CA THR A 24 -1.90 -8.03 -5.43
C THR A 24 -0.61 -8.40 -6.17
N SER A 25 -0.02 -7.44 -6.90
CA SER A 25 1.24 -7.64 -7.64
C SER A 25 2.45 -7.82 -6.73
N LEU A 26 2.44 -7.17 -5.56
CA LEU A 26 3.42 -7.33 -4.50
C LEU A 26 3.25 -8.64 -3.71
N GLY A 27 2.22 -9.44 -3.99
CA GLY A 27 1.95 -10.71 -3.33
C GLY A 27 1.19 -10.60 -2.01
N PHE A 28 0.70 -9.41 -1.62
CA PHE A 28 -0.15 -9.27 -0.45
C PHE A 28 -1.52 -9.88 -0.72
N ARG A 29 -1.95 -10.79 0.16
CA ARG A 29 -3.29 -11.40 0.15
C ARG A 29 -4.09 -10.88 1.33
N LYS A 30 -5.40 -10.67 1.13
CA LYS A 30 -6.31 -10.34 2.21
C LYS A 30 -6.53 -11.60 3.07
N ASN A 31 -5.85 -11.67 4.21
CA ASN A 31 -6.14 -12.70 5.20
C ASN A 31 -7.36 -12.28 6.03
N ARG A 32 -8.52 -12.84 5.66
CA ARG A 32 -9.84 -12.72 6.30
C ARG A 32 -10.39 -11.29 6.41
#